data_AF-A0A8J8BH61-F1
#
_entry.id   AF-A0A8J8BH61-F1
#
_cell.length_a   1.000
_cell.length_b   1.000
_cell.length_c   1.000
_cell.angle_alpha   90.00
_cell.angle_beta   90.00
_cell.angle_gamma   90.00
#
_symmetry.space_group_name_H-M   'P 1'
#
loop_
_entity.id
_entity.type
_entity.pdbx_description
1 polymer ?
#
loop_
_entity_poly.entity_id
_entity_poly.type
_entity_poly.pdbx_seq_one_letter_code
_entity_poly.pdbx_strand_id
1 'polypeptide(L)'
;MTLFRLVYASRAADALTPSDHDQILVSSRRNNGKAGVTGLLAFSAREFLQCLEGSREAVSTTYGRILADPRHQDVQLIDCRAADVRWFGEWGMHGLPPSKLTRQRVLRYSERELFTPTRMSSGNVLALLADLAQELDAEQKATAPLEPAVTSSIRPSSEAPREGLLAKIGLKREN
;
A
#
# COMPACT_ATOMS: atom_id res chain seq x y z
N MET A 1 -15.14 -5.79 12.02
CA MET A 1 -14.96 -4.31 11.95
C MET A 1 -14.76 -3.94 10.50
N THR A 2 -15.47 -2.91 9.99
CA THR A 2 -15.39 -2.49 8.58
C THR A 2 -14.22 -1.54 8.37
N LEU A 3 -13.41 -1.79 7.34
CA LEU A 3 -12.36 -0.88 6.89
C LEU A 3 -12.99 0.30 6.14
N PHE A 4 -12.49 1.50 6.39
CA PHE A 4 -12.95 2.75 5.79
C PHE A 4 -11.77 3.47 5.13
N ARG A 5 -12.05 4.11 3.98
CA ARG A 5 -11.13 4.98 3.28
C ARG A 5 -11.73 6.37 3.15
N LEU A 6 -10.95 7.38 3.49
CA LEU A 6 -11.28 8.80 3.33
C LEU A 6 -10.18 9.46 2.50
N VAL A 7 -10.59 10.16 1.44
CA VAL A 7 -9.70 10.93 0.59
C VAL A 7 -10.14 12.38 0.62
N TYR A 8 -9.21 13.27 0.89
CA TYR A 8 -9.45 14.70 0.89
C TYR A 8 -8.29 15.46 0.25
N ALA A 9 -8.58 16.66 -0.25
CA ALA A 9 -7.58 17.62 -0.67
C ALA A 9 -7.72 18.92 0.11
N SER A 10 -6.64 19.69 0.18
CA SER A 10 -6.62 20.99 0.86
C SER A 10 -5.52 21.85 0.28
N ARG A 11 -5.62 23.17 0.45
CA ARG A 11 -4.59 24.11 0.05
C ARG A 11 -3.64 24.39 1.21
N ALA A 12 -2.33 24.37 0.96
CA ALA A 12 -1.34 24.79 1.94
C ALA A 12 -1.52 26.27 2.30
N ALA A 13 -1.32 26.60 3.57
CA ALA A 13 -1.27 27.98 4.03
C ALA A 13 -0.06 28.71 3.40
N ASP A 14 -0.18 30.03 3.21
CA ASP A 14 0.84 30.82 2.53
C ASP A 14 2.19 30.87 3.27
N ALA A 15 2.18 30.66 4.59
CA ALA A 15 3.37 30.65 5.44
C ALA A 15 4.10 29.29 5.49
N LEU A 16 3.64 28.29 4.73
CA LEU A 16 4.17 26.93 4.82
C LEU A 16 5.59 26.85 4.23
N THR A 17 6.51 26.30 5.00
CA THR A 17 7.91 26.09 4.62
C THR A 17 8.15 24.63 4.21
N PRO A 18 9.22 24.33 3.45
CA PRO A 18 9.58 22.94 3.14
C PRO A 18 9.78 22.07 4.40
N SER A 19 10.31 22.64 5.49
CA SER A 19 10.45 21.93 6.76
C SER A 19 9.13 21.55 7.42
N ASP A 20 8.05 22.29 7.16
CA ASP A 20 6.73 21.97 7.70
C ASP A 20 6.16 20.69 7.09
N HIS A 21 6.47 20.41 5.81
CA HIS A 21 6.05 19.17 5.16
C HIS A 21 6.62 17.93 5.88
N ASP A 22 7.91 17.96 6.20
CA ASP A 22 8.55 16.87 6.93
C ASP A 22 7.99 16.72 8.35
N GLN A 23 7.70 17.83 9.03
CA GLN A 23 7.04 17.82 10.34
C GLN A 23 5.60 17.27 10.27
N ILE A 24 4.85 17.58 9.20
CA ILE A 24 3.53 16.99 8.95
C ILE A 24 3.66 15.48 8.79
N LEU A 25 4.63 14.99 8.01
CA LEU A 25 4.84 13.55 7.84
C LEU A 25 5.23 12.86 9.15
N VAL A 26 6.15 13.44 9.93
CA VAL A 26 6.58 12.89 11.22
C VAL A 26 5.40 12.82 12.20
N SER A 27 4.64 13.90 12.33
CA SER A 27 3.47 13.94 13.21
C SER A 27 2.36 12.99 12.74
N SER A 28 2.14 12.88 11.43
CA SER A 28 1.17 11.96 10.84
C SER A 28 1.55 10.51 11.10
N ARG A 29 2.80 10.10 10.84
CA ARG A 29 3.28 8.73 11.11
C ARG A 29 3.09 8.36 12.57
N ARG A 30 3.49 9.24 13.50
CA ARG A 30 3.37 9.00 14.95
C ARG A 30 1.92 8.86 15.40
N ASN A 31 1.06 9.78 14.99
CA ASN A 31 -0.32 9.82 15.47
C ASN A 31 -1.18 8.74 14.79
N ASN A 32 -0.97 8.53 13.49
CA ASN A 32 -1.75 7.57 12.70
C ASN A 32 -1.35 6.14 13.04
N GLY A 33 -0.07 5.88 13.29
CA GLY A 33 0.40 4.58 13.77
C GLY A 33 -0.28 4.17 15.09
N LYS A 34 -0.40 5.10 16.05
CA LYS A 34 -1.11 4.85 17.32
C LYS A 34 -2.60 4.58 17.13
N ALA A 35 -3.22 5.16 16.10
CA ALA A 35 -4.64 5.03 15.81
C ALA A 35 -4.97 3.87 14.84
N GLY A 36 -3.98 3.13 14.34
CA GLY A 36 -4.18 2.09 13.32
C GLY A 36 -4.63 2.64 11.96
N VAL A 37 -4.27 3.91 11.68
CA VAL A 37 -4.56 4.60 10.42
C VAL A 37 -3.34 4.50 9.50
N THR A 38 -3.57 4.07 8.26
CA THR A 38 -2.57 4.03 7.18
C THR A 38 -2.96 5.00 6.08
N GLY A 39 -2.10 5.21 5.09
CA GLY A 39 -2.42 6.09 3.98
C GLY A 39 -1.23 6.66 3.24
N LEU A 40 -1.54 7.66 2.41
CA LEU A 40 -0.60 8.40 1.59
C LEU A 40 -0.87 9.89 1.75
N LEU A 41 0.18 10.68 1.90
CA LEU A 41 0.16 12.14 1.79
C LEU A 41 0.99 12.54 0.58
N ALA A 42 0.37 13.25 -0.35
CA ALA A 42 1.04 13.85 -1.50
C ALA A 42 0.95 15.38 -1.39
N PHE A 43 2.04 16.05 -1.77
CA PHE A 43 2.11 17.49 -1.83
C PHE A 43 2.63 17.93 -3.20
N SER A 44 1.95 18.87 -3.83
CA SER A 44 2.41 19.49 -5.07
C SER A 44 2.10 20.97 -5.06
N ALA A 45 3.10 21.79 -5.35
CA ALA A 45 3.05 23.25 -5.41
C ALA A 45 2.43 23.91 -4.16
N ARG A 46 1.10 23.87 -4.03
CA ARG A 46 0.32 24.43 -2.92
C ARG A 46 -0.89 23.59 -2.51
N GLU A 47 -1.04 22.36 -3.00
CA GLU A 47 -2.14 21.49 -2.63
C GLU A 47 -1.63 20.20 -1.99
N PHE A 48 -2.33 19.78 -0.94
CA PHE A 48 -2.22 18.48 -0.33
C PHE A 48 -3.31 17.57 -0.86
N LEU A 49 -2.97 16.31 -1.12
CA LEU A 49 -3.90 15.20 -1.27
C LEU A 49 -3.54 14.16 -0.22
N GLN A 50 -4.51 13.75 0.59
CA GLN A 50 -4.28 12.69 1.57
C GLN A 50 -5.36 11.62 1.49
N CYS A 51 -4.91 10.37 1.53
CA CYS A 51 -5.75 9.19 1.69
C CYS A 51 -5.52 8.64 3.10
N LEU A 52 -6.60 8.37 3.84
CA LEU A 52 -6.60 7.79 5.18
C LEU A 52 -7.39 6.49 5.16
N GLU A 53 -6.82 5.43 5.73
CA GLU A 53 -7.42 4.10 5.78
C GLU A 53 -7.39 3.54 7.21
N GLY A 54 -8.51 3.00 7.69
CA GLY A 54 -8.59 2.46 9.05
C GLY A 54 -9.99 2.10 9.47
N SER A 55 -10.23 1.95 10.76
CA SER A 55 -11.61 1.86 11.27
C SER A 55 -12.32 3.19 11.03
N ARG A 56 -13.65 3.16 10.87
CA ARG A 56 -14.47 4.38 10.71
C ARG A 56 -14.17 5.41 11.79
N GLU A 57 -14.08 4.98 13.05
CA GLU A 57 -13.81 5.85 14.19
C GLU A 57 -12.40 6.45 14.12
N ALA A 58 -11.38 5.64 13.88
CA ALA A 58 -9.99 6.10 13.82
C ALA A 58 -9.77 7.09 12.66
N VAL A 59 -10.37 6.83 11.50
CA VAL A 59 -10.33 7.73 10.34
C VAL A 59 -11.06 9.04 10.65
N SER A 60 -12.27 8.98 11.23
CA SER A 60 -13.06 10.18 11.54
C SER A 60 -12.36 11.07 12.58
N THR A 61 -11.85 10.49 13.67
CA THR A 61 -11.10 11.22 14.69
C THR A 61 -9.79 11.81 14.13
N THR A 62 -9.11 11.09 13.25
CA THR A 62 -7.90 11.61 12.60
C THR A 62 -8.22 12.76 11.67
N TYR A 63 -9.25 12.62 10.84
CA TYR A 63 -9.69 13.67 9.94
C TYR A 63 -10.14 14.93 10.70
N GLY A 64 -10.85 14.78 11.82
CA GLY A 64 -11.24 15.91 12.67
C GLY A 64 -10.04 16.70 13.22
N ARG A 65 -8.95 16.01 13.62
CA ARG A 65 -7.70 16.67 14.04
C ARG A 65 -7.02 17.40 12.89
N ILE A 66 -7.04 16.82 11.69
CA ILE A 66 -6.45 17.42 10.50
C ILE A 66 -7.22 18.69 10.11
N LEU A 67 -8.55 18.69 10.16
CA LEU A 67 -9.37 19.88 9.85
C LEU A 67 -9.04 21.11 10.71
N ALA A 68 -8.50 20.91 11.91
CA ALA A 68 -8.11 21.98 12.81
C ALA A 68 -6.65 22.45 12.62
N ASP A 69 -5.91 21.87 11.68
CA ASP A 69 -4.50 22.18 11.47
C ASP A 69 -4.34 23.53 10.74
N PRO A 70 -3.66 24.54 11.31
CA PRO A 70 -3.54 25.86 10.69
C PRO A 70 -2.61 25.88 9.47
N ARG A 71 -1.91 24.78 9.17
CA ARG A 71 -0.98 24.68 8.04
C ARG A 71 -1.69 24.49 6.70
N HIS A 72 -3.00 24.27 6.70
CA HIS A 72 -3.79 24.18 5.48
C HIS A 72 -5.14 24.88 5.60
N GLN A 73 -5.81 25.04 4.47
CA GLN A 73 -7.11 25.66 4.35
C GLN A 73 -7.86 25.07 3.16
N ASP A 74 -9.11 25.52 2.96
CA ASP A 74 -9.93 25.14 1.82
C ASP A 74 -10.05 23.61 1.67
N VAL A 75 -10.31 22.91 2.79
CA VAL A 75 -10.37 21.45 2.83
C VAL A 75 -11.60 20.94 2.09
N GLN A 76 -11.39 20.02 1.14
CA GLN A 76 -12.43 19.40 0.34
C GLN A 76 -12.39 17.88 0.53
N LEU A 77 -13.51 17.32 0.98
CA LEU A 77 -13.71 15.87 1.01
C LEU A 77 -13.98 15.38 -0.42
N ILE A 78 -13.12 14.50 -0.92
CA ILE A 78 -13.20 13.97 -2.29
C ILE A 78 -14.00 12.67 -2.32
N ASP A 79 -13.69 11.76 -1.40
CA ASP A 79 -14.38 10.46 -1.29
C ASP A 79 -14.31 9.94 0.15
N CYS A 80 -15.38 9.25 0.58
CA CYS A 80 -15.42 8.61 1.90
C CYS A 80 -16.33 7.38 1.82
N ARG A 81 -15.75 6.18 1.91
CA ARG A 81 -16.48 4.92 1.75
C ARG A 81 -15.89 3.78 2.56
N ALA A 82 -16.68 2.72 2.71
CA ALA A 82 -16.15 1.42 3.12
C ALA A 82 -15.19 0.90 2.05
N ALA A 83 -14.10 0.29 2.47
CA ALA A 83 -13.10 -0.32 1.59
C ALA A 83 -12.90 -1.79 1.98
N ASP A 84 -12.68 -2.65 0.98
CA ASP A 84 -12.47 -4.08 1.23
C ASP A 84 -11.03 -4.39 1.63
N VAL A 85 -10.07 -3.65 1.04
CA VAL A 85 -8.63 -3.83 1.25
C VAL A 85 -7.93 -2.50 1.48
N ARG A 86 -6.85 -2.52 2.27
CA ARG A 86 -5.95 -1.36 2.41
C ARG A 86 -5.09 -1.23 1.16
N TRP A 87 -4.93 -0.01 0.66
CA TRP A 87 -3.97 0.30 -0.40
C TRP A 87 -2.57 0.55 0.15
N PHE A 88 -2.46 1.07 1.39
CA PHE A 88 -1.18 1.48 1.97
C PHE A 88 -0.83 0.73 3.27
N GLY A 89 -1.30 -0.52 3.39
CA GLY A 89 -1.36 -1.27 4.65
C GLY A 89 -0.04 -1.43 5.40
N GLU A 90 1.10 -1.61 4.71
CA GLU A 90 2.38 -1.90 5.37
C GLU A 90 3.15 -0.65 5.85
N TRP A 91 2.80 0.54 5.39
CA TRP A 91 3.68 1.72 5.47
C TRP A 91 3.30 2.73 6.55
N GLY A 92 2.15 2.54 7.21
CA GLY A 92 1.56 3.61 8.00
C GLY A 92 1.19 4.78 7.10
N MET A 93 1.77 5.96 7.32
CA MET A 93 1.57 7.16 6.48
C MET A 93 2.77 7.39 5.56
N HIS A 94 2.60 7.06 4.28
CA HIS A 94 3.62 7.27 3.26
C HIS A 94 3.60 8.71 2.75
N GLY A 95 4.77 9.32 2.60
CA GLY A 95 4.91 10.65 2.01
C GLY A 95 5.34 10.49 0.56
N LEU A 96 4.51 10.93 -0.38
CA LEU A 96 4.82 10.80 -1.80
C LEU A 96 5.87 11.84 -2.19
N PRO A 97 7.07 11.43 -2.64
CA PRO A 97 8.05 12.40 -3.11
C PRO A 97 7.56 13.05 -4.42
N PRO A 98 7.88 14.34 -4.68
CA PRO A 98 7.45 15.03 -5.89
C PRO A 98 7.81 14.32 -7.19
N SER A 99 8.91 13.55 -7.19
CA SER A 99 9.37 12.76 -8.34
C SER A 99 8.39 11.69 -8.82
N LYS A 100 7.49 11.20 -7.95
CA LYS A 100 6.47 10.19 -8.30
C LYS A 100 5.24 10.78 -8.98
N LEU A 101 4.96 12.07 -8.78
CA LEU A 101 3.92 12.80 -9.50
C LEU A 101 4.46 13.37 -10.81
N THR A 102 4.89 12.48 -11.71
CA THR A 102 5.37 12.90 -13.03
C THR A 102 4.25 13.54 -13.84
N ARG A 103 4.60 14.50 -14.71
CA ARG A 103 3.67 15.15 -15.65
C ARG A 103 2.84 14.13 -16.45
N GLN A 104 3.49 13.08 -16.95
CA GLN A 104 2.82 12.04 -17.73
C GLN A 104 1.76 11.30 -16.90
N ARG A 105 2.04 10.98 -15.63
CA ARG A 105 1.08 10.34 -14.73
C ARG A 105 -0.10 11.27 -14.43
N VAL A 106 0.18 12.54 -14.11
CA VAL A 106 -0.84 13.57 -13.84
C VAL A 106 -1.77 13.76 -15.04
N LEU A 107 -1.24 13.84 -16.26
CA LEU A 107 -2.01 13.99 -17.49
C LEU A 107 -2.95 12.81 -17.82
N ARG A 108 -2.70 11.61 -17.27
CA ARG A 108 -3.63 10.49 -17.44
C ARG A 108 -4.95 10.70 -16.71
N TYR A 109 -4.92 11.46 -15.62
CA TYR A 109 -6.04 11.60 -14.68
C TYR A 109 -6.54 13.04 -14.53
N SER A 110 -5.90 14.02 -15.16
CA SER A 110 -6.30 15.42 -15.08
C SER A 110 -6.20 16.11 -16.43
N GLU A 111 -7.02 17.15 -16.61
CA GLU A 111 -7.08 17.93 -17.86
C GLU A 111 -5.84 18.80 -18.09
N ARG A 112 -5.00 18.99 -17.06
CA ARG A 112 -3.87 19.90 -17.07
C ARG A 112 -2.61 19.18 -16.61
N GLU A 113 -1.47 19.80 -16.89
CA GLU A 113 -0.16 19.27 -16.52
C GLU A 113 0.16 19.43 -15.02
N LEU A 114 -0.66 20.20 -14.30
CA LEU A 114 -0.48 20.51 -12.89
C LEU A 114 -1.38 19.63 -12.03
N PHE A 115 -0.78 18.97 -11.05
CA PHE A 115 -1.51 18.18 -10.06
C PHE A 115 -2.36 19.13 -9.19
N THR A 116 -3.66 19.17 -9.50
CA THR A 116 -4.65 20.01 -8.79
C THR A 116 -5.83 19.15 -8.33
N PRO A 117 -5.67 18.35 -7.25
CA PRO A 117 -6.69 17.41 -6.80
C PRO A 117 -8.07 18.01 -6.55
N THR A 118 -8.14 19.27 -6.14
CA THR A 118 -9.39 19.99 -5.88
C THR A 118 -10.24 20.20 -7.14
N ARG A 119 -9.63 20.09 -8.32
CA ARG A 119 -10.29 20.24 -9.63
C ARG A 119 -10.49 18.92 -10.37
N MET A 120 -10.04 17.82 -9.81
CA MET A 120 -10.19 16.50 -10.38
C MET A 120 -11.50 15.87 -9.91
N SER A 121 -12.10 15.03 -10.75
CA SER A 121 -13.22 14.19 -10.30
C SER A 121 -12.75 13.20 -9.24
N SER A 122 -13.62 12.81 -8.32
CA SER A 122 -13.30 11.80 -7.31
C SER A 122 -12.81 10.49 -7.93
N GLY A 123 -13.42 10.05 -9.03
CA GLY A 123 -12.99 8.88 -9.79
C GLY A 123 -11.54 8.98 -10.28
N ASN A 124 -11.13 10.12 -10.83
CA ASN A 124 -9.77 10.32 -11.32
C ASN A 124 -8.75 10.37 -10.18
N VAL A 125 -9.09 11.03 -9.07
CA VAL A 125 -8.23 11.06 -7.87
C VAL A 125 -8.03 9.65 -7.31
N LEU A 126 -9.12 8.88 -7.19
CA LEU A 126 -9.07 7.49 -6.73
C LEU A 126 -8.26 6.60 -7.67
N ALA A 127 -8.41 6.76 -9.00
CA ALA A 127 -7.65 6.01 -9.98
C ALA A 127 -6.14 6.31 -9.88
N LEU A 128 -5.76 7.59 -9.74
CA LEU A 128 -4.38 7.99 -9.52
C LEU A 128 -3.81 7.39 -8.22
N LEU A 129 -4.56 7.44 -7.12
CA LEU A 129 -4.13 6.88 -5.84
C LEU A 129 -3.97 5.35 -5.91
N ALA A 130 -4.85 4.66 -6.62
CA ALA A 130 -4.74 3.21 -6.84
C ALA A 130 -3.51 2.84 -7.67
N ASP A 131 -3.22 3.58 -8.75
CA ASP A 131 -2.03 3.41 -9.59
C ASP A 131 -0.74 3.65 -8.78
N LEU A 132 -0.72 4.69 -7.94
CA LEU A 132 0.40 4.94 -7.01
C LEU A 132 0.57 3.82 -5.99
N ALA A 133 -0.53 3.31 -5.42
CA ALA A 133 -0.47 2.20 -4.46
C ALA A 133 0.13 0.93 -5.09
N GLN A 134 -0.22 0.62 -6.34
CA GLN A 134 0.33 -0.53 -7.06
C GLN A 134 1.84 -0.39 -7.34
N GLU A 135 2.30 0.80 -7.75
CA GLU A 135 3.73 1.06 -7.95
C GLU A 135 4.52 0.91 -6.65
N LEU A 136 4.03 1.50 -5.55
CA LEU A 136 4.70 1.43 -4.24
C LEU A 136 4.73 -0.01 -3.69
N ASP A 137 3.67 -0.80 -3.90
CA ASP A 137 3.63 -2.21 -3.53
C ASP A 137 4.63 -3.05 -4.35
N ALA A 138 4.76 -2.76 -5.65
CA ALA A 138 5.74 -3.43 -6.51
C ALA A 138 7.19 -3.12 -6.09
N GLU A 139 7.49 -1.88 -5.73
CA GLU A 139 8.81 -1.45 -5.24
C GLU A 139 9.20 -2.12 -3.92
N GLN A 140 8.22 -2.31 -3.03
CA GLN A 140 8.43 -3.04 -1.77
C GLN A 140 8.84 -4.49 -2.03
N LYS A 141 8.10 -5.18 -2.91
CA LYS A 141 8.37 -6.58 -3.27
C LYS A 141 9.72 -6.77 -3.97
N ALA A 142 10.14 -5.78 -4.77
CA ALA A 142 11.45 -5.80 -5.43
C ALA A 142 12.62 -5.57 -4.45
N THR A 143 12.37 -4.91 -3.32
CA THR A 143 13.38 -4.61 -2.29
C THR A 143 13.43 -5.69 -1.19
N ALA A 144 12.43 -6.57 -1.12
CA ALA A 144 12.42 -7.69 -0.18
C ALA A 144 13.58 -8.66 -0.49
N PRO A 145 14.32 -9.16 0.54
CA PRO A 145 15.35 -10.17 0.32
C PRO A 145 14.75 -11.37 -0.41
N LEU A 146 15.44 -11.88 -1.43
CA LEU A 146 15.17 -13.20 -2.01
C LEU A 146 15.14 -14.21 -0.86
N GLU A 147 13.97 -14.68 -0.44
CA GLU A 147 13.89 -15.75 0.53
C GLU A 147 14.70 -16.94 -0.01
N PRO A 148 15.61 -17.54 0.79
CA PRO A 148 16.32 -18.71 0.32
C PRO A 148 15.28 -19.78 0.02
N ALA A 149 15.23 -20.20 -1.25
CA ALA A 149 14.41 -21.30 -1.70
C ALA A 149 14.57 -22.45 -0.69
N VAL A 150 13.49 -22.77 0.02
CA VAL A 150 13.45 -23.95 0.88
C VAL A 150 13.55 -25.13 -0.08
N THR A 151 14.78 -25.59 -0.31
CA THR A 151 15.06 -26.89 -0.89
C THR A 151 14.47 -27.90 0.08
N SER A 152 13.22 -28.27 -0.20
CA SER A 152 12.61 -29.48 0.34
C SER A 152 13.56 -30.62 0.00
N SER A 153 14.36 -31.00 1.00
CA SER A 153 15.21 -32.17 0.95
C SER A 153 14.28 -33.38 0.96
N ILE A 154 13.91 -33.82 -0.24
CA ILE A 154 13.35 -35.14 -0.46
C ILE A 154 14.45 -36.12 -0.04
N ARG A 155 14.31 -36.71 1.15
CA ARG A 155 15.12 -37.87 1.54
C ARG A 155 14.90 -38.98 0.49
N PRO A 156 15.93 -39.52 -0.17
CA PRO A 156 15.78 -40.81 -0.79
C PRO A 156 15.86 -41.87 0.31
N SER A 157 14.74 -42.55 0.53
CA SER A 157 14.68 -43.82 1.26
C SER A 157 15.59 -44.82 0.55
N SER A 158 16.75 -45.09 1.16
CA SER A 158 17.65 -46.16 0.74
C SER A 158 17.08 -47.50 1.21
N GLU A 159 16.33 -48.17 0.34
CA GLU A 159 15.92 -49.56 0.54
C GLU A 159 16.16 -50.36 -0.75
N ALA A 160 17.26 -51.11 -0.77
CA ALA A 160 17.52 -52.26 -1.65
C ALA A 160 18.64 -53.09 -0.97
N PRO A 161 18.63 -54.43 -1.05
CA PRO A 161 18.76 -55.12 -2.34
C PRO A 161 17.75 -56.26 -2.58
N ARG A 162 17.36 -56.42 -3.86
CA ARG A 162 16.67 -57.60 -4.39
C ARG A 162 17.71 -58.67 -4.73
N GLU A 163 17.58 -59.85 -4.14
CA GLU A 163 18.06 -61.11 -4.74
C GLU A 163 16.94 -62.16 -4.67
N GLY A 164 16.76 -62.88 -5.78
CA GLY A 164 16.08 -64.18 -5.78
C GLY A 164 14.67 -64.23 -6.36
N LEU A 165 14.50 -64.03 -7.67
CA LEU A 165 13.46 -64.76 -8.39
C LEU A 165 13.78 -64.89 -9.88
N LEU A 166 14.22 -66.09 -10.29
CA LEU A 166 14.10 -66.75 -11.59
C LEU A 166 14.89 -68.07 -11.42
N ALA A 167 14.43 -69.29 -11.68
CA ALA A 167 13.20 -69.85 -12.19
C ALA A 167 13.36 -71.39 -12.09
N LYS A 168 12.28 -72.12 -12.39
CA LYS A 168 12.24 -73.47 -13.01
C LYS A 168 11.89 -74.70 -12.15
N ILE A 169 10.61 -75.10 -12.27
CA ILE A 169 10.09 -76.42 -12.67
C ILE A 169 10.88 -77.67 -12.22
N GLY A 170 10.23 -78.55 -11.43
CA GLY A 170 10.73 -79.91 -11.20
C GLY A 170 9.86 -80.75 -10.26
N LEU A 171 8.90 -81.46 -10.85
CA LEU A 171 8.07 -82.52 -10.27
C LEU A 171 8.91 -83.69 -9.68
N LYS A 172 8.48 -84.25 -8.54
CA LYS A 172 8.44 -85.69 -8.11
C LYS A 172 8.67 -85.79 -6.58
N ARG A 173 7.64 -86.06 -5.76
CA ARG A 173 7.04 -87.36 -5.38
C ARG A 173 8.03 -88.36 -4.79
N GLU A 174 7.76 -88.74 -3.53
CA GLU A 174 7.86 -90.07 -2.88
C GLU A 174 9.27 -90.71 -2.94
N ASN A 175 9.89 -91.18 -1.86
CA ASN A 175 9.41 -91.92 -0.70
C ASN A 175 10.52 -91.89 0.38
#